data_AF-A0A067P493-F1
#
_entry.id   AF-A0A067P493-F1
#
_cell.length_a   1.000
_cell.length_b   1.000
_cell.length_c   1.000
_cell.angle_alpha   90.00
_cell.angle_beta   90.00
_cell.angle_gamma   90.00
#
_symmetry.space_group_name_H-M   'P 1'
#
loop_
_entity.id
_entity.type
_entity.pdbx_description
1 polymer ?
#
loop_
_entity_poly.entity_id
_entity_poly.type
_entity_poly.pdbx_seq_one_letter_code
_entity_poly.pdbx_strand_id
1 'polypeptide(L)'
;RLLKEHNLYRKEAEAQQLKLDKFKADENSEAWDINNGTRMMEEANRMIADSTTRLGKAVADLRELVIAAKKIPELAEAEELLKAEETLESASI
;
A
#
# COMPACT_ATOMS: atom_id res chain seq x y z
N ARG A 1 1.85 4.79 -9.00
CA ARG A 1 2.46 3.42 -9.01
C ARG A 1 2.47 2.81 -7.60
N LEU A 2 3.13 3.44 -6.62
CA LEU A 2 3.27 2.93 -5.26
C LEU A 2 1.93 2.59 -4.58
N LEU A 3 0.90 3.41 -4.78
CA LEU A 3 -0.45 3.12 -4.29
C LEU A 3 -1.00 1.80 -4.82
N LYS A 4 -0.81 1.52 -6.12
CA LYS A 4 -1.26 0.27 -6.75
C LYS A 4 -0.48 -0.93 -6.20
N GLU A 5 0.83 -0.78 -6.01
CA GLU A 5 1.70 -1.80 -5.40
C GLU A 5 1.29 -2.09 -3.95
N HIS A 6 1.09 -1.06 -3.13
CA HIS A 6 0.61 -1.19 -1.76
C HIS A 6 -0.74 -1.92 -1.68
N ASN A 7 -1.68 -1.54 -2.55
CA ASN A 7 -2.99 -2.19 -2.61
C ASN A 7 -2.92 -3.65 -3.09
N LEU A 8 -1.96 -3.98 -3.94
CA LEU A 8 -1.71 -5.37 -4.36
C LEU A 8 -1.27 -6.21 -3.16
N TYR A 9 -0.26 -5.76 -2.41
CA TYR A 9 0.23 -6.50 -1.24
C TYR A 9 -0.84 -6.65 -0.15
N ARG A 10 -1.70 -5.65 0.03
CA ARG A 10 -2.84 -5.75 0.95
C ARG A 10 -3.81 -6.86 0.55
N LYS A 11 -4.20 -6.92 -0.73
CA LYS A 11 -5.07 -7.98 -1.26
C LYS A 11 -4.43 -9.37 -1.14
N GLU A 12 -3.13 -9.47 -1.40
CA GLU A 12 -2.40 -10.73 -1.23
C GLU A 12 -2.37 -11.16 0.24
N ALA A 13 -2.11 -10.24 1.18
CA ALA A 13 -2.15 -10.54 2.61
C ALA A 13 -3.55 -10.97 3.08
N GLU A 14 -4.62 -10.34 2.59
CA GLU A 14 -6.00 -10.76 2.86
C GLU A 14 -6.25 -12.21 2.37
N ALA A 15 -5.80 -12.55 1.16
CA ALA A 15 -5.94 -13.90 0.62
C ALA A 15 -5.12 -14.93 1.43
N GLN A 16 -3.91 -14.58 1.85
CA GLN A 16 -3.07 -15.45 2.69
C GLN A 16 -3.67 -15.62 4.09
N GLN A 17 -4.26 -14.57 4.66
CA GLN A 17 -4.92 -14.64 5.97
C GLN A 17 -6.12 -15.59 5.89
N LEU A 18 -6.97 -15.45 4.87
CA LEU A 18 -8.09 -16.36 4.64
C LEU A 18 -7.65 -17.82 4.49
N LYS A 19 -6.50 -18.07 3.84
CA LYS A 19 -5.95 -19.42 3.70
C LYS A 19 -5.44 -19.95 5.04
N LEU A 20 -4.71 -19.14 5.81
CA LEU A 20 -4.21 -19.52 7.13
C LEU A 20 -5.36 -19.79 8.10
N ASP A 21 -6.42 -18.99 8.07
CA ASP A 21 -7.60 -19.17 8.92
C ASP A 21 -8.30 -20.50 8.60
N LYS A 22 -8.36 -20.90 7.33
CA LYS A 22 -8.87 -22.22 6.94
C LYS A 22 -8.03 -23.35 7.51
N PHE A 23 -6.69 -23.27 7.43
CA PHE A 23 -5.82 -24.27 8.03
C PHE A 23 -5.95 -24.35 9.55
N LYS A 24 -6.18 -23.21 10.22
CA LYS A 24 -6.40 -23.20 11.67
C LYS A 24 -7.77 -23.76 12.08
N ALA A 25 -8.76 -23.68 11.20
CA ALA A 25 -10.12 -24.14 11.47
C ALA A 25 -10.36 -25.62 11.10
N ASP A 26 -9.54 -26.20 10.23
CA ASP A 26 -9.63 -27.60 9.83
C ASP A 26 -8.86 -28.51 10.79
N GLU A 27 -9.57 -29.40 11.48
CA GLU A 27 -9.00 -30.36 12.44
C GLU A 27 -8.02 -31.35 11.79
N ASN A 28 -8.06 -31.51 10.47
CA ASN A 28 -7.15 -32.39 9.73
C ASN A 28 -5.90 -31.67 9.19
N SER A 29 -5.82 -30.34 9.33
CA SER A 29 -4.65 -29.60 8.86
C SER A 29 -3.41 -29.92 9.69
N GLU A 30 -2.29 -30.13 9.00
CA GLU A 30 -1.04 -30.47 9.68
C GLU A 30 -0.41 -29.22 10.31
N ALA A 31 0.38 -29.45 11.37
CA ALA A 31 1.17 -28.37 11.99
C ALA A 31 2.10 -27.68 10.98
N TRP A 32 2.55 -28.40 9.94
CA TRP A 32 3.35 -27.84 8.87
C TRP A 32 2.59 -26.77 8.07
N ASP A 33 1.32 -27.01 7.70
CA ASP A 33 0.50 -26.07 6.92
C ASP A 33 0.27 -24.76 7.68
N ILE A 34 -0.05 -24.86 8.97
CA ILE A 34 -0.27 -23.71 9.85
C ILE A 34 1.03 -22.91 10.02
N ASN A 35 2.16 -23.59 10.26
CA ASN A 35 3.45 -22.92 10.43
C ASN A 35 3.92 -22.25 9.14
N ASN A 36 3.76 -22.91 7.99
CA ASN A 36 4.10 -22.35 6.70
C ASN A 36 3.21 -21.15 6.36
N GLY A 37 1.89 -21.27 6.54
CA GLY A 37 0.96 -20.16 6.33
C GLY A 37 1.25 -18.96 7.25
N THR A 38 1.67 -19.21 8.49
CA THR A 38 2.09 -18.16 9.42
C THR A 38 3.33 -17.41 8.90
N ARG A 39 4.35 -18.13 8.42
CA ARG A 39 5.55 -17.50 7.81
C ARG A 39 5.23 -16.68 6.57
N MET A 40 4.30 -17.17 5.74
CA MET A 40 3.84 -16.43 4.57
C MET A 40 3.13 -15.13 4.97
N MET A 41 2.32 -15.15 6.03
CA MET A 41 1.69 -13.94 6.57
C MET A 41 2.70 -12.94 7.13
N GLU A 42 3.76 -13.41 7.80
CA GLU A 42 4.83 -12.54 8.28
C GLU A 42 5.57 -11.82 7.14
N GLU A 43 5.81 -12.51 6.02
CA GLU A 43 6.40 -11.90 4.82
C GLU A 43 5.44 -10.88 4.19
N ALA A 44 4.16 -11.24 4.03
CA ALA A 44 3.16 -10.33 3.48
C ALA A 44 3.04 -9.03 4.31
N ASN A 45 3.07 -9.14 5.64
CA ASN A 45 3.06 -7.99 6.54
C ASN A 45 4.31 -7.11 6.38
N ARG A 46 5.50 -7.72 6.18
CA ARG A 46 6.74 -6.98 5.91
C ARG A 46 6.65 -6.19 4.59
N MET A 47 6.09 -6.79 3.54
CA MET A 47 5.88 -6.12 2.25
C MET A 47 4.88 -4.95 2.34
N ILE A 48 3.81 -5.11 3.13
CA ILE A 48 2.87 -4.01 3.41
C ILE A 48 3.59 -2.88 4.14
N ALA A 49 4.32 -3.16 5.22
CA ALA A 49 5.02 -2.12 5.98
C ALA A 49 6.04 -1.33 5.13
N ASP A 50 6.81 -2.03 4.31
CA ASP A 50 7.76 -1.41 3.39
C ASP A 50 7.06 -0.56 2.32
N SER A 51 6.02 -1.09 1.67
CA SER A 51 5.26 -0.33 0.66
C SER A 51 4.54 0.88 1.25
N THR A 52 4.00 0.79 2.47
CA THR A 52 3.43 1.93 3.21
C THR A 52 4.48 3.01 3.43
N THR A 53 5.67 2.63 3.87
CA THR A 53 6.78 3.57 4.11
C THR A 53 7.20 4.29 2.84
N ARG A 54 7.36 3.54 1.73
CA ARG A 54 7.72 4.11 0.42
C ARG A 54 6.62 5.03 -0.12
N LEU A 55 5.36 4.62 0.00
CA LEU A 55 4.21 5.42 -0.42
C LEU A 55 4.12 6.72 0.40
N GLY A 56 4.22 6.65 1.72
CA GLY A 56 4.15 7.81 2.61
C GLY A 56 5.21 8.85 2.30
N LYS A 57 6.46 8.42 2.04
CA LYS A 57 7.54 9.32 1.60
C LYS A 57 7.19 10.03 0.29
N ALA A 58 6.78 9.28 -0.73
CA ALA A 58 6.43 9.85 -2.03
C ALA A 58 5.22 10.82 -1.95
N VAL A 59 4.25 10.54 -1.07
CA VAL A 59 3.11 11.44 -0.82
C VAL A 59 3.56 12.73 -0.13
N ALA A 60 4.47 12.63 0.85
CA ALA A 60 5.04 13.81 1.50
C ALA A 60 5.81 14.69 0.50
N ASP A 61 6.71 14.10 -0.28
CA ASP A 61 7.50 14.80 -1.29
C ASP A 61 6.61 15.49 -2.33
N LEU A 62 5.58 14.78 -2.84
CA LEU A 62 4.64 15.35 -3.81
C LEU A 62 3.80 16.47 -3.20
N ARG A 63 3.38 16.35 -1.94
CA ARG A 63 2.62 17.39 -1.24
C ARG A 63 3.45 18.66 -1.08
N GLU A 64 4.72 18.55 -0.70
CA GLU A 64 5.63 19.68 -0.61
C GLU A 64 5.79 20.38 -1.97
N LEU A 65 5.95 19.61 -3.05
CA LEU A 65 6.06 20.15 -4.41
C LEU A 65 4.78 20.88 -4.85
N VAL A 66 3.60 20.30 -4.59
CA VAL A 66 2.31 20.95 -4.89
C VAL A 66 2.16 22.26 -4.12
N ILE A 67 2.52 22.29 -2.84
CA ILE A 67 2.49 23.53 -2.03
C ILE A 67 3.44 24.59 -2.61
N ALA A 68 4.62 24.20 -3.08
CA ALA A 68 5.56 25.12 -3.71
C ALA A 68 5.02 25.64 -5.06
N ALA A 69 4.48 24.76 -5.91
CA ALA A 69 3.93 25.11 -7.21
C ALA A 69 2.74 26.06 -7.12
N LYS A 70 1.86 25.90 -6.12
CA LYS A 70 0.73 26.81 -5.86
C LYS A 70 1.14 28.26 -5.56
N LYS A 71 2.40 28.50 -5.18
CA LYS A 71 2.92 29.86 -4.94
C LYS A 71 3.38 30.54 -6.23
N ILE A 72 3.40 29.82 -7.35
CA ILE A 72 3.84 30.29 -8.66
C ILE A 72 2.57 30.50 -9.52
N PRO A 73 2.12 31.75 -9.73
CA PRO A 73 0.85 32.03 -10.43
C PRO A 73 0.77 31.42 -11.83
N GLU A 74 1.90 31.33 -12.54
CA GLU A 74 1.98 30.77 -13.89
C GLU A 74 1.67 29.26 -13.94
N LEU A 75 1.74 28.57 -12.80
CA LEU A 75 1.46 27.14 -12.70
C LEU A 75 0.05 26.83 -12.20
N ALA A 76 -0.75 27.85 -11.87
CA ALA A 76 -2.04 27.67 -11.20
C ALA A 76 -3.04 26.80 -11.99
N GLU A 77 -2.97 26.83 -13.33
CA GLU A 77 -3.81 26.02 -14.23
C GLU A 77 -3.01 24.95 -14.98
N ALA A 78 -1.76 24.69 -14.56
CA ALA A 78 -0.96 23.65 -15.17
C ALA A 78 -1.62 22.29 -14.95
N GLU A 79 -1.79 21.53 -16.04
CA GLU A 79 -2.42 20.20 -16.01
C GLU A 79 -1.68 19.26 -15.05
N GLU A 80 -0.36 19.39 -14.94
CA GLU A 80 0.47 18.62 -14.03
C GLU A 80 0.15 18.92 -12.55
N LEU A 81 -0.15 20.17 -12.21
CA LEU A 81 -0.50 20.56 -10.83
C LEU A 81 -1.84 19.95 -10.44
N LEU A 82 -2.85 20.04 -11.31
CA LEU A 82 -4.17 19.44 -11.09
C LEU A 82 -4.07 17.92 -10.93
N LYS A 83 -3.32 17.24 -11.82
CA LYS A 83 -3.08 15.80 -11.72
C LYS A 83 -2.31 15.39 -10.46
N ALA A 84 -1.39 16.22 -10.00
CA ALA A 84 -0.66 15.99 -8.75
C ALA A 84 -1.61 16.05 -7.55
N GLU A 85 -2.55 17.00 -7.53
CA GLU A 85 -3.59 17.09 -6.50
C GLU A 85 -4.53 15.88 -6.51
N GLU A 86 -5.05 15.48 -7.67
CA GLU A 86 -5.88 14.27 -7.81
C GLU A 86 -5.14 13.00 -7.35
N THR A 87 -3.84 12.92 -7.66
CA THR A 87 -2.99 11.80 -7.24
C THR A 87 -2.81 11.79 -5.72
N LEU A 88 -2.62 12.95 -5.08
CA LEU A 88 -2.53 13.06 -3.62
C LEU A 88 -3.84 12.69 -2.93
N GLU A 89 -4.97 13.12 -3.47
CA GLU A 89 -6.30 12.76 -2.96
C GLU A 89 -6.50 11.24 -3.02
N SER A 90 -6.21 10.63 -4.17
CA SER A 90 -6.29 9.17 -4.34
C SER A 90 -5.39 8.40 -3.39
N ALA A 91 -4.25 8.98 -2.98
CA ALA A 91 -3.29 8.35 -2.09
C ALA A 91 -3.55 8.62 -0.60
N SER A 92 -4.49 9.51 -0.26
CA SER A 92 -4.92 9.81 1.10
C SER A 92 -5.95 8.77 1.57
N ILE A 93 -5.53 7.51 1.69
CA ILE A 93 -6.33 6.39 2.23
C ILE A 93 -6.05 6.24 3.73
#